data_AF-A2EHF8-F1
#
_entry.id   AF-A2EHF8-F1
#
_cell.length_a   1.000
_cell.length_b   1.000
_cell.length_c   1.000
_cell.angle_alpha   90.00
_cell.angle_beta   90.00
_cell.angle_gamma   90.00
#
_symmetry.space_group_name_H-M   'P 1'
#
loop_
_entity.id
_entity.type
_entity.pdbx_description
1 polymer ?
#
loop_
_entity_poly.entity_id
_entity_poly.type
_entity_poly.pdbx_seq_one_letter_code
_entity_poly.pdbx_strand_id
1 'polypeptide(L)'
;MSGDYEISQTAFENDILLANIEFHSNKFDILDFNGLHHQIKQVTFESDKIKELPSLSKLVELDKININFCNGSVSILSNFVSNSNLFIYIYDNIESINETAFAHAGIQQIKYCGNRKIQGNFLEKAKKVDVIQTSKNYSSSKFGGLKITQKVNNCPALPNPDYDPSKEKTKKIIIIVCVPIVCLIAAGILIVIFRQLSNKRRQRTIDERLILEKAISDDFG
;
A
#
# COMPACT_ATOMS: atom_id res chain seq x y z
N MET A 1 -3.02 -3.13 36.49
CA MET A 1 -2.43 -4.46 36.76
C MET A 1 -2.64 -5.30 35.52
N SER A 2 -1.60 -5.47 34.70
CA SER A 2 -1.63 -6.44 33.60
C SER A 2 -1.14 -7.75 34.20
N GLY A 3 -2.01 -8.75 34.32
CA GLY A 3 -1.59 -10.10 34.64
C GLY A 3 -1.02 -10.73 33.36
N ASP A 4 0.18 -11.28 33.45
CA ASP A 4 0.70 -12.12 32.37
C ASP A 4 -0.02 -13.47 32.45
N TYR A 5 -0.86 -13.75 31.47
CA TYR A 5 -1.51 -15.04 31.30
C TYR A 5 -0.70 -15.85 30.28
N GLU A 6 -0.25 -17.02 30.69
CA GLU A 6 0.41 -18.01 29.83
C GLU A 6 -0.50 -19.20 29.60
N ILE A 7 -0.47 -19.74 28.39
CA ILE A 7 -1.16 -20.99 28.05
C ILE A 7 -0.23 -22.14 28.42
N SER A 8 -0.73 -23.13 29.16
CA SER A 8 0.05 -24.34 29.48
C SER A 8 0.47 -25.08 28.20
N GLN A 9 1.70 -25.60 28.15
CA GLN A 9 2.17 -26.44 27.03
C GLN A 9 1.31 -27.69 26.84
N THR A 10 0.66 -28.16 27.91
CA THR A 10 -0.20 -29.33 27.90
C THR A 10 -1.65 -29.03 27.53
N ALA A 11 -1.99 -27.76 27.26
CA ALA A 11 -3.38 -27.33 27.03
C ALA A 11 -4.06 -28.06 25.85
N PHE A 12 -3.29 -28.62 24.93
CA PHE A 12 -3.77 -29.27 23.71
C PHE A 12 -3.28 -30.73 23.54
N GLU A 13 -2.66 -31.33 24.56
CA GLU A 13 -2.08 -32.69 24.44
C GLU A 13 -3.09 -33.78 24.04
N ASN A 14 -4.36 -33.59 24.41
CA ASN A 14 -5.44 -34.54 24.11
C ASN A 14 -6.45 -34.03 23.08
N ASP A 15 -6.21 -32.86 22.49
CA ASP A 15 -7.11 -32.30 21.49
C ASP A 15 -6.75 -32.84 20.10
N ILE A 16 -7.38 -33.94 19.71
CA ILE A 16 -7.16 -34.55 18.39
C ILE A 16 -7.80 -33.77 17.23
N LEU A 17 -8.56 -32.69 17.51
CA LEU A 17 -9.36 -31.98 16.52
C LEU A 17 -8.78 -30.62 16.14
N LEU A 18 -7.76 -30.14 16.84
CA LEU A 18 -7.15 -28.85 16.56
C LEU A 18 -6.32 -28.91 15.27
N ALA A 19 -6.94 -28.56 14.14
CA ALA A 19 -6.30 -28.56 12.83
C ALA A 19 -5.93 -27.16 12.32
N ASN A 20 -6.55 -26.12 12.88
CA ASN A 20 -6.45 -24.75 12.37
C ASN A 20 -6.07 -23.80 13.50
N ILE A 21 -5.04 -22.98 13.28
CA ILE A 21 -4.65 -21.89 14.20
C ILE A 21 -4.70 -20.56 13.46
N GLU A 22 -5.20 -19.54 14.15
CA GLU A 22 -5.26 -18.17 13.65
C GLU A 22 -4.62 -17.21 14.66
N PHE A 23 -3.72 -16.36 14.16
CA PHE A 23 -2.96 -15.40 14.95
C PHE A 23 -3.38 -13.98 14.63
N HIS A 24 -4.02 -13.32 15.61
CA HIS A 24 -4.30 -11.88 15.58
C HIS A 24 -3.31 -11.06 16.40
N SER A 25 -2.13 -11.62 16.69
CA SER A 25 -1.08 -10.98 17.48
C SER A 25 0.30 -11.47 17.05
N ASN A 26 1.34 -10.83 17.58
CA ASN A 26 2.74 -11.23 17.41
C ASN A 26 3.22 -12.26 18.45
N LYS A 27 2.30 -12.91 19.19
CA LYS A 27 2.62 -13.98 20.13
C LYS A 27 2.41 -15.34 19.49
N PHE A 28 3.49 -16.09 19.31
CA PHE A 28 3.51 -17.35 18.57
C PHE A 28 3.96 -18.55 19.41
N ASP A 29 4.10 -18.38 20.73
CA ASP A 29 4.69 -19.36 21.66
C ASP A 29 3.99 -20.73 21.60
N ILE A 30 2.69 -20.74 21.26
CA ILE A 30 1.90 -21.95 21.05
C ILE A 30 2.47 -22.86 19.94
N LEU A 31 3.19 -22.32 18.95
CA LEU A 31 3.81 -23.10 17.87
C LEU A 31 4.97 -23.98 18.36
N ASP A 32 5.55 -23.68 19.52
CA ASP A 32 6.59 -24.50 20.13
C ASP A 32 6.03 -25.68 20.93
N PHE A 33 4.71 -25.82 21.04
CA PHE A 33 4.11 -26.92 21.76
C PHE A 33 4.18 -28.19 20.91
N ASN A 34 5.00 -29.16 21.35
CA ASN A 34 5.27 -30.41 20.63
C ASN A 34 3.99 -31.17 20.25
N GLY A 35 2.95 -31.11 21.08
CA GLY A 35 1.66 -31.77 20.80
C GLY A 35 0.98 -31.28 19.52
N LEU A 36 1.26 -30.06 19.08
CA LEU A 36 0.58 -29.45 17.93
C LEU A 36 1.25 -29.76 16.58
N HIS A 37 2.52 -30.17 16.58
CA HIS A 37 3.33 -30.32 15.35
C HIS A 37 2.73 -31.31 14.34
N HIS A 38 2.02 -32.32 14.83
CA HIS A 38 1.36 -33.35 14.02
C HIS A 38 -0.14 -33.12 13.80
N GLN A 39 -0.70 -32.03 14.30
CA GLN A 39 -2.14 -31.77 14.25
C GLN A 39 -2.49 -30.60 13.33
N ILE A 40 -1.65 -29.55 13.33
CA ILE A 40 -1.95 -28.32 12.61
C ILE A 40 -1.77 -28.51 11.10
N LYS A 41 -2.87 -28.33 10.38
CA LYS A 41 -2.96 -28.34 8.91
C LYS A 41 -3.00 -26.95 8.32
N GLN A 42 -3.65 -26.01 9.02
CA GLN A 42 -3.77 -24.62 8.58
C GLN A 42 -3.26 -23.63 9.61
N VAL A 43 -2.44 -22.67 9.16
CA VAL A 43 -2.07 -21.48 9.94
C VAL A 43 -2.52 -20.23 9.20
N THR A 44 -3.16 -19.32 9.94
CA THR A 44 -3.56 -17.99 9.44
C THR A 44 -2.92 -16.90 10.29
N PHE A 45 -2.28 -15.94 9.64
CA PHE A 45 -1.78 -14.72 10.28
C PHE A 45 -2.66 -13.56 9.85
N GLU A 46 -3.30 -12.89 10.81
CA GLU A 46 -4.29 -11.86 10.54
C GLU A 46 -4.17 -10.71 11.55
N SER A 47 -3.10 -9.91 11.40
CA SER A 47 -2.90 -8.71 12.20
C SER A 47 -1.86 -7.76 11.60
N ASP A 48 -2.13 -6.47 11.72
CA ASP A 48 -1.23 -5.36 11.40
C ASP A 48 -0.07 -5.21 12.40
N LYS A 49 -0.14 -5.89 13.54
CA LYS A 49 0.91 -5.90 14.57
C LYS A 49 2.02 -6.91 14.27
N ILE A 50 1.77 -7.86 13.37
CA ILE A 50 2.75 -8.86 12.97
C ILE A 50 3.74 -8.19 12.03
N LYS A 51 5.02 -8.26 12.35
CA LYS A 51 6.12 -7.74 11.51
C LYS A 51 7.01 -8.84 10.96
N GLU A 52 7.11 -9.95 11.69
CA GLU A 52 7.90 -11.11 11.33
C GLU A 52 7.05 -12.35 11.58
N LEU A 53 7.08 -13.28 10.63
CA LEU A 53 6.38 -14.56 10.78
C LEU A 53 7.29 -15.58 11.48
N PRO A 54 6.76 -16.36 12.43
CA PRO A 54 7.51 -17.43 13.07
C PRO A 54 7.81 -18.55 12.06
N SER A 55 8.84 -19.35 12.32
CA SER A 55 9.06 -20.57 11.51
C SER A 55 7.95 -21.57 11.77
N LEU A 56 7.40 -22.13 10.69
CA LEU A 56 6.42 -23.21 10.67
C LEU A 56 7.04 -24.56 10.32
N SER A 57 8.37 -24.65 10.25
CA SER A 57 9.12 -25.85 9.84
C SER A 57 8.91 -27.08 10.72
N LYS A 58 8.42 -26.89 11.96
CA LYS A 58 8.09 -27.97 12.90
C LYS A 58 6.70 -28.59 12.66
N LEU A 59 5.79 -27.88 11.98
CA LEU A 59 4.41 -28.32 11.75
C LEU A 59 4.35 -29.29 10.58
N VAL A 60 4.57 -30.59 10.80
CA VAL A 60 4.78 -31.58 9.73
C VAL A 60 3.53 -31.91 8.90
N GLU A 61 2.33 -31.68 9.44
CA GLU A 61 1.05 -31.90 8.75
C GLU A 61 0.49 -30.62 8.10
N LEU A 62 1.24 -29.51 8.16
CA LEU A 62 0.82 -28.24 7.60
C LEU A 62 0.69 -28.34 6.07
N ASP A 63 -0.50 -28.04 5.57
CA ASP A 63 -0.81 -27.99 4.14
C ASP A 63 -1.22 -26.59 3.67
N LYS A 64 -1.60 -25.68 4.58
CA LYS A 64 -2.13 -24.37 4.20
C LYS A 64 -1.66 -23.23 5.10
N ILE A 65 -1.21 -22.16 4.45
CA ILE A 65 -0.75 -20.92 5.10
C ILE A 65 -1.52 -19.75 4.51
N ASN A 66 -2.17 -18.96 5.36
CA ASN A 66 -2.80 -17.69 4.98
C ASN A 66 -2.08 -16.53 5.68
N ILE A 67 -1.75 -15.48 4.93
CA ILE A 67 -1.17 -14.24 5.45
C ILE A 67 -2.08 -13.10 5.00
N ASN A 68 -2.79 -12.52 5.97
CA ASN A 68 -3.86 -11.55 5.80
C ASN A 68 -3.55 -10.26 6.58
N PHE A 69 -3.89 -9.11 6.00
CA PHE A 69 -3.95 -7.82 6.72
C PHE A 69 -2.71 -7.47 7.55
N CYS A 70 -1.52 -7.72 6.99
CA CYS A 70 -0.23 -7.47 7.64
C CYS A 70 0.38 -6.09 7.32
N ASN A 71 -0.41 -5.18 6.75
CA ASN A 71 -0.07 -3.79 6.44
C ASN A 71 1.20 -3.61 5.59
N GLY A 72 1.58 -4.61 4.80
CA GLY A 72 2.73 -4.53 3.90
C GLY A 72 4.11 -4.53 4.55
N SER A 73 4.22 -4.67 5.88
CA SER A 73 5.50 -4.62 6.63
C SER A 73 6.00 -5.98 7.10
N VAL A 74 5.36 -7.06 6.69
CA VAL A 74 5.76 -8.40 7.11
C VAL A 74 6.89 -8.94 6.24
N SER A 75 7.89 -9.50 6.90
CA SER A 75 8.96 -10.25 6.26
C SER A 75 8.86 -11.76 6.57
N ILE A 76 9.09 -12.59 5.55
CA ILE A 76 9.17 -14.05 5.68
C ILE A 76 10.64 -14.44 5.82
N LEU A 77 10.98 -15.04 6.96
CA LEU A 77 12.35 -15.39 7.32
C LEU A 77 12.84 -16.68 6.63
N SER A 78 14.13 -16.99 6.80
CA SER A 78 14.72 -18.23 6.30
C SER A 78 14.09 -19.47 6.96
N ASN A 79 14.08 -20.61 6.25
CA ASN A 79 13.53 -21.87 6.75
C ASN A 79 12.11 -21.72 7.32
N PHE A 80 11.28 -20.91 6.66
CA PHE A 80 9.94 -20.62 7.11
C PHE A 80 9.08 -21.88 7.15
N VAL A 81 9.19 -22.77 6.17
CA VAL A 81 8.42 -24.02 6.11
C VAL A 81 9.18 -25.11 5.34
N SER A 82 8.90 -26.38 5.66
CA SER A 82 9.64 -27.56 5.15
C SER A 82 8.74 -28.67 4.57
N ASN A 83 7.42 -28.49 4.58
CA ASN A 83 6.42 -29.50 4.19
C ASN A 83 6.37 -29.75 2.69
N SER A 84 5.81 -30.90 2.32
CA SER A 84 5.53 -31.27 0.94
C SER A 84 4.01 -31.22 0.72
N ASN A 85 3.54 -30.42 -0.24
CA ASN A 85 2.12 -30.14 -0.56
C ASN A 85 1.50 -28.89 0.07
N LEU A 86 2.20 -27.76 0.02
CA LEU A 86 1.73 -26.51 0.60
C LEU A 86 0.89 -25.66 -0.36
N PHE A 87 -0.18 -25.08 0.19
CA PHE A 87 -0.95 -23.98 -0.35
C PHE A 87 -0.65 -22.71 0.44
N ILE A 88 -0.02 -21.74 -0.21
CA ILE A 88 0.40 -20.48 0.42
C ILE A 88 -0.43 -19.35 -0.18
N TYR A 89 -1.18 -18.67 0.66
CA TYR A 89 -2.02 -17.54 0.27
C TYR A 89 -1.58 -16.27 1.00
N ILE A 90 -1.09 -15.30 0.23
CA ILE A 90 -0.66 -14.01 0.73
C ILE A 90 -1.63 -12.98 0.17
N TYR A 91 -2.53 -12.49 1.02
CA TYR A 91 -3.62 -11.59 0.63
C TYR A 91 -3.28 -10.11 0.72
N ASP A 92 -2.08 -9.79 1.21
CA ASP A 92 -1.56 -8.42 1.35
C ASP A 92 -0.22 -8.25 0.60
N ASN A 93 0.31 -7.03 0.59
CA ASN A 93 1.72 -6.80 0.31
C ASN A 93 2.57 -7.41 1.44
N ILE A 94 3.80 -7.79 1.10
CA ILE A 94 4.83 -8.15 2.07
C ILE A 94 6.11 -7.40 1.73
N GLU A 95 6.92 -7.13 2.74
CA GLU A 95 8.14 -6.33 2.61
C GLU A 95 9.24 -7.13 1.93
N SER A 96 9.51 -8.33 2.45
CA SER A 96 10.57 -9.19 1.91
C SER A 96 10.29 -10.67 2.15
N ILE A 97 10.89 -11.51 1.31
CA ILE A 97 10.98 -12.96 1.52
C ILE A 97 12.45 -13.33 1.44
N ASN A 98 12.93 -14.02 2.48
CA ASN A 98 14.29 -14.52 2.50
C ASN A 98 14.50 -15.56 1.36
N GLU A 99 15.68 -15.51 0.74
CA GLU A 99 16.05 -16.42 -0.36
C GLU A 99 15.92 -17.91 -0.04
N THR A 100 16.05 -18.32 1.23
CA THR A 100 15.92 -19.72 1.66
C THR A 100 14.64 -20.00 2.44
N ALA A 101 13.65 -19.09 2.42
CA ALA A 101 12.38 -19.26 3.13
C ALA A 101 11.68 -20.59 2.79
N PHE A 102 11.75 -21.01 1.52
CA PHE A 102 11.08 -22.19 0.99
C PHE A 102 12.02 -23.31 0.56
N ALA A 103 13.31 -23.27 0.94
CA ALA A 103 14.34 -24.18 0.41
C ALA A 103 14.02 -25.68 0.57
N HIS A 104 13.21 -26.03 1.58
CA HIS A 104 12.84 -27.41 1.87
C HIS A 104 11.37 -27.73 1.57
N ALA A 105 10.62 -26.77 1.02
CA ALA A 105 9.19 -26.86 0.80
C ALA A 105 8.81 -27.35 -0.59
N GLY A 106 7.76 -28.16 -0.68
CA GLY A 106 7.06 -28.48 -1.92
C GLY A 106 5.74 -27.73 -1.98
N ILE A 107 5.61 -26.77 -2.90
CA ILE A 107 4.48 -25.84 -2.98
C ILE A 107 3.57 -26.25 -4.14
N GLN A 108 2.33 -26.64 -3.84
CA GLN A 108 1.33 -26.89 -4.89
C GLN A 108 0.82 -25.57 -5.46
N GLN A 109 0.52 -24.60 -4.60
CA GLN A 109 0.08 -23.30 -5.07
C GLN A 109 0.60 -22.20 -4.16
N ILE A 110 1.12 -21.14 -4.77
CA ILE A 110 1.34 -19.87 -4.11
C ILE A 110 0.52 -18.79 -4.80
N LYS A 111 -0.29 -18.07 -4.02
CA LYS A 111 -1.10 -16.94 -4.48
C LYS A 111 -0.65 -15.67 -3.76
N TYR A 112 -0.24 -14.67 -4.53
CA TYR A 112 0.15 -13.36 -4.03
C TYR A 112 -0.79 -12.27 -4.54
N CYS A 113 -1.59 -11.70 -3.65
CA CYS A 113 -2.54 -10.63 -3.97
C CYS A 113 -1.94 -9.23 -3.90
N GLY A 114 -0.73 -9.07 -3.35
CA GLY A 114 -0.02 -7.80 -3.34
C GLY A 114 0.17 -7.18 -4.73
N ASN A 115 0.36 -5.86 -4.75
CA ASN A 115 0.68 -5.10 -5.97
C ASN A 115 2.16 -4.68 -6.02
N ARG A 116 2.90 -4.80 -4.90
CA ARG A 116 4.33 -4.51 -4.84
C ARG A 116 5.17 -5.67 -5.34
N LYS A 117 6.17 -5.37 -6.16
CA LYS A 117 7.17 -6.34 -6.62
C LYS A 117 8.08 -6.73 -5.46
N ILE A 118 8.12 -8.02 -5.15
CA ILE A 118 9.08 -8.62 -4.22
C ILE A 118 10.34 -8.97 -4.99
N GLN A 119 11.50 -8.58 -4.46
CA GLN A 119 12.80 -8.91 -5.05
C GLN A 119 13.28 -10.29 -4.57
N GLY A 120 14.12 -10.93 -5.38
CA GLY A 120 14.75 -12.21 -5.03
C GLY A 120 14.19 -13.44 -5.76
N ASN A 121 14.91 -14.55 -5.59
CA ASN A 121 14.70 -15.83 -6.27
C ASN A 121 14.29 -16.93 -5.28
N PHE A 122 13.57 -16.56 -4.23
CA PHE A 122 13.20 -17.44 -3.12
C PHE A 122 12.38 -18.68 -3.51
N LEU A 123 11.71 -18.70 -4.68
CA LEU A 123 10.99 -19.89 -5.17
C LEU A 123 11.86 -20.81 -6.03
N GLU A 124 12.96 -20.32 -6.60
CA GLU A 124 13.90 -21.19 -7.36
C GLU A 124 14.57 -22.22 -6.44
N LYS A 125 14.67 -21.93 -5.14
CA LYS A 125 15.24 -22.85 -4.15
C LYS A 125 14.24 -23.83 -3.57
N ALA A 126 12.94 -23.68 -3.83
CA ALA A 126 11.94 -24.63 -3.36
C ALA A 126 12.10 -25.99 -4.04
N LYS A 127 11.73 -27.08 -3.37
CA LYS A 127 11.80 -28.43 -3.95
C LYS A 127 10.94 -28.56 -5.20
N LYS A 128 9.77 -27.90 -5.18
CA LYS A 128 8.79 -27.90 -6.26
C LYS A 128 7.84 -26.71 -6.10
N VAL A 129 7.43 -26.10 -7.21
CA VAL A 129 6.37 -25.10 -7.26
C VAL A 129 5.48 -25.39 -8.48
N ASP A 130 4.22 -25.77 -8.27
CA ASP A 130 3.33 -26.15 -9.39
C ASP A 130 2.61 -24.93 -9.98
N VAL A 131 1.97 -24.13 -9.13
CA VAL A 131 1.15 -22.99 -9.57
C VAL A 131 1.54 -21.71 -8.85
N ILE A 132 1.85 -20.68 -9.64
CA ILE A 132 2.11 -19.32 -9.15
C ILE A 132 0.98 -18.42 -9.65
N GLN A 133 0.16 -17.93 -8.71
CA GLN A 133 -0.90 -16.98 -8.99
C GLN A 133 -0.53 -15.61 -8.42
N THR A 134 -0.72 -14.55 -9.21
CA THR A 134 -0.59 -13.18 -8.70
C THR A 134 -1.85 -12.38 -8.96
N SER A 135 -2.04 -11.27 -8.24
CA SER A 135 -3.07 -10.30 -8.60
C SER A 135 -2.87 -9.79 -10.03
N LYS A 136 -3.95 -9.34 -10.68
CA LYS A 136 -3.83 -8.63 -11.97
C LYS A 136 -2.99 -7.35 -11.86
N ASN A 137 -2.99 -6.73 -10.68
CA ASN A 137 -2.28 -5.49 -10.41
C ASN A 137 -0.78 -5.68 -10.15
N TYR A 138 -0.31 -6.93 -10.00
CA TYR A 138 1.12 -7.23 -9.88
C TYR A 138 1.83 -6.95 -11.21
N SER A 139 2.82 -6.06 -11.18
CA SER A 139 3.43 -5.48 -12.38
C SER A 139 4.45 -6.40 -13.07
N SER A 140 5.05 -7.35 -12.35
CA SER A 140 6.07 -8.24 -12.92
C SER A 140 5.47 -9.47 -13.61
N SER A 141 6.27 -10.10 -14.48
CA SER A 141 5.97 -11.39 -15.12
C SER A 141 6.56 -12.59 -14.37
N LYS A 142 7.39 -12.33 -13.35
CA LYS A 142 8.01 -13.32 -12.48
C LYS A 142 7.68 -13.04 -11.01
N PHE A 143 7.66 -14.08 -10.20
CA PHE A 143 7.50 -14.01 -8.75
C PHE A 143 8.47 -15.01 -8.11
N GLY A 144 9.36 -14.53 -7.22
CA GLY A 144 10.38 -15.37 -6.58
C GLY A 144 11.34 -16.06 -7.54
N GLY A 145 11.68 -15.43 -8.67
CA GLY A 145 12.55 -15.98 -9.73
C GLY A 145 11.83 -16.79 -10.82
N LEU A 146 10.66 -17.36 -10.51
CA LEU A 146 9.89 -18.20 -11.42
C LEU A 146 8.84 -17.40 -12.21
N LYS A 147 8.44 -17.92 -13.39
CA LYS A 147 7.40 -17.30 -14.24
C LYS A 147 6.02 -17.48 -13.60
N ILE A 148 5.21 -16.42 -13.61
CA ILE A 148 3.83 -16.48 -13.11
C ILE A 148 2.97 -17.37 -14.01
N THR A 149 2.26 -18.32 -13.41
CA THR A 149 1.35 -19.24 -14.10
C THR A 149 0.05 -18.54 -14.49
N GLN A 150 -0.52 -17.76 -13.57
CA GLN A 150 -1.83 -17.12 -13.77
C GLN A 150 -1.93 -15.76 -13.05
N LYS A 151 -2.59 -14.80 -13.69
CA LYS A 151 -3.07 -13.58 -13.02
C LYS A 151 -4.54 -13.72 -12.66
N VAL A 152 -4.89 -13.45 -11.39
CA VAL A 152 -6.25 -13.64 -10.86
C VAL A 152 -6.90 -12.32 -10.43
N ASN A 153 -8.23 -12.26 -10.57
CA ASN A 153 -9.07 -11.14 -10.14
C ASN A 153 -9.60 -11.28 -8.71
N ASN A 154 -9.59 -12.49 -8.15
CA ASN A 154 -10.21 -12.80 -6.86
C ASN A 154 -9.26 -12.49 -5.71
N CYS A 155 -8.81 -11.24 -5.63
CA CYS A 155 -8.01 -10.72 -4.53
C CYS A 155 -8.82 -9.63 -3.81
N PRO A 156 -8.75 -9.57 -2.46
CA PRO A 156 -9.36 -8.48 -1.72
C PRO A 156 -8.77 -7.15 -2.21
N ALA A 157 -9.58 -6.08 -2.14
CA ALA A 157 -9.11 -4.75 -2.45
C ALA A 157 -8.04 -4.37 -1.41
N LEU A 158 -6.79 -4.27 -1.84
CA LEU A 158 -5.73 -3.77 -0.99
C LEU A 158 -6.02 -2.30 -0.65
N PRO A 159 -5.85 -1.87 0.62
CA PRO A 159 -5.79 -0.45 0.91
C PRO A 159 -4.69 0.15 0.05
N ASN A 160 -5.07 1.10 -0.80
CA ASN A 160 -4.17 1.66 -1.78
C ASN A 160 -3.00 2.34 -1.03
N PRO A 161 -1.73 1.93 -1.20
CA PRO A 161 -0.61 2.50 -0.46
C PRO A 161 -0.38 3.99 -0.79
N ASP A 162 -0.94 4.49 -1.91
CA ASP A 162 -0.97 5.91 -2.27
C ASP A 162 -2.21 6.66 -1.76
N TYR A 163 -3.15 5.97 -1.10
CA TYR A 163 -4.27 6.61 -0.41
C TYR A 163 -3.78 7.17 0.92
N ASP A 164 -3.11 8.31 0.82
CA ASP A 164 -2.89 9.21 1.94
C ASP A 164 -4.10 10.16 2.00
N PRO A 165 -5.05 9.96 2.94
CA PRO A 165 -6.20 10.86 3.08
C PRO A 165 -5.79 12.30 3.40
N SER A 166 -4.53 12.55 3.80
CA SER A 166 -3.99 13.90 3.98
C SER A 166 -3.71 14.60 2.63
N LYS A 167 -3.19 13.89 1.61
CA LYS A 167 -2.86 14.47 0.29
C LYS A 167 -4.09 14.92 -0.49
N GLU A 168 -5.22 14.23 -0.35
CA GLU A 168 -6.48 14.66 -0.98
C GLU A 168 -7.03 15.93 -0.32
N LYS A 169 -6.88 16.05 1.01
CA LYS A 169 -7.21 17.27 1.76
C LYS A 169 -6.30 18.43 1.37
N THR A 170 -4.99 18.20 1.17
CA THR A 170 -4.07 19.28 0.75
C THR A 170 -4.37 19.79 -0.65
N LYS A 171 -4.68 18.90 -1.61
CA LYS A 171 -5.10 19.33 -2.96
C LYS A 171 -6.39 20.13 -2.95
N LYS A 172 -7.39 19.73 -2.14
CA LYS A 172 -8.64 20.50 -1.97
C LYS A 172 -8.37 21.87 -1.33
N ILE A 173 -7.51 21.95 -0.32
CA ILE A 173 -7.16 23.22 0.35
C ILE A 173 -6.40 24.16 -0.61
N ILE A 174 -5.44 23.65 -1.38
CA ILE A 174 -4.68 24.47 -2.35
C ILE A 174 -5.62 25.08 -3.41
N ILE A 175 -6.56 24.29 -3.94
CA ILE A 175 -7.54 24.81 -4.92
C ILE A 175 -8.45 25.87 -4.29
N ILE A 176 -8.93 25.64 -3.07
CA ILE A 176 -9.85 26.57 -2.38
C ILE A 176 -9.15 27.89 -2.01
N VAL A 177 -7.87 27.86 -1.64
CA VAL A 177 -7.16 29.04 -1.14
C VAL A 177 -6.41 29.79 -2.26
N CYS A 178 -5.68 29.08 -3.13
CA CYS A 178 -4.80 29.75 -4.09
C CYS A 178 -5.57 30.33 -5.29
N VAL A 179 -6.62 29.66 -5.77
CA VAL A 179 -7.39 30.12 -6.94
C VAL A 179 -8.06 31.49 -6.70
N PRO A 180 -8.80 31.74 -5.60
CA PRO A 180 -9.43 33.04 -5.39
C PRO A 180 -8.42 34.17 -5.18
N ILE A 181 -7.27 33.91 -4.54
CA ILE A 181 -6.22 34.92 -4.36
C ILE A 181 -5.66 35.37 -5.71
N VAL A 182 -5.37 34.43 -6.61
CA VAL A 182 -4.88 34.76 -7.96
C VAL A 182 -5.94 35.53 -8.76
N CYS A 183 -7.21 35.16 -8.67
CA CYS A 183 -8.30 35.88 -9.33
C CYS A 183 -8.45 37.32 -8.80
N LEU A 184 -8.32 37.55 -7.48
CA LEU A 184 -8.41 38.88 -6.88
C LEU A 184 -7.25 39.78 -7.32
N ILE A 185 -6.02 39.25 -7.37
CA ILE A 185 -4.85 39.99 -7.85
C ILE A 185 -5.02 40.36 -9.33
N ALA A 186 -5.46 39.43 -10.17
CA ALA A 186 -5.69 39.68 -11.59
C ALA A 186 -6.77 40.74 -11.82
N ALA A 187 -7.89 40.68 -11.07
CA ALA A 187 -8.94 41.69 -11.13
C ALA A 187 -8.43 43.07 -10.69
N GLY A 188 -7.61 43.14 -9.63
CA GLY A 188 -6.99 44.38 -9.17
C GLY A 188 -6.10 45.03 -10.23
N ILE A 189 -5.26 44.24 -10.91
CA ILE A 189 -4.38 44.73 -11.99
C ILE A 189 -5.23 45.28 -13.15
N LEU A 190 -6.29 44.58 -13.54
CA LEU A 190 -7.19 45.04 -14.62
C LEU A 190 -7.87 46.38 -14.28
N ILE A 191 -8.32 46.56 -13.04
CA ILE A 191 -8.94 47.82 -12.59
C ILE A 191 -7.94 48.99 -12.67
N VAL A 192 -6.69 48.76 -12.27
CA VAL A 192 -5.64 49.79 -12.33
C VAL A 192 -5.35 50.20 -13.77
N ILE A 193 -5.19 49.22 -14.68
CA ILE A 193 -4.97 49.48 -16.11
C ILE A 193 -6.15 50.28 -16.69
N PHE A 194 -7.38 49.88 -16.38
CA PHE A 194 -8.58 50.56 -16.86
C PHE A 194 -8.66 52.02 -16.37
N ARG A 195 -8.33 52.27 -15.10
CA ARG A 195 -8.25 53.63 -14.55
C ARG A 195 -7.19 54.48 -15.25
N GLN A 196 -6.00 53.94 -15.49
CA GLN A 196 -4.94 54.68 -16.19
C GLN A 196 -5.35 55.05 -17.62
N LEU A 197 -5.99 54.12 -18.35
CA LEU A 197 -6.49 54.39 -19.70
C LEU A 197 -7.62 55.44 -19.70
N SER A 198 -8.54 55.38 -18.74
CA SER A 198 -9.60 56.38 -18.60
C SER A 198 -9.05 57.77 -18.28
N ASN A 199 -8.04 57.87 -17.41
CA ASN A 199 -7.40 59.15 -17.11
C ASN A 199 -6.66 59.73 -18.31
N LYS A 200 -5.95 58.90 -19.08
CA LYS A 200 -5.32 59.35 -20.34
C LYS A 200 -6.34 59.87 -21.35
N ARG A 201 -7.53 59.24 -21.45
CA ARG A 201 -8.61 59.74 -22.31
C ARG A 201 -9.11 61.10 -21.85
N ARG A 202 -9.31 61.28 -20.53
CA ARG A 202 -9.73 62.58 -19.97
C ARG A 202 -8.69 63.67 -20.19
N GLN A 203 -7.40 63.35 -20.05
CA GLN A 203 -6.31 64.31 -20.33
C GLN A 203 -6.33 64.75 -21.79
N ARG A 204 -6.49 63.84 -22.76
CA ARG A 204 -6.60 64.22 -24.18
C ARG A 204 -7.76 65.18 -24.45
N THR A 205 -8.92 64.96 -23.84
CA THR A 205 -10.06 65.86 -24.00
C THR A 205 -9.80 67.25 -23.40
N ILE A 206 -9.04 67.34 -22.32
CA ILE A 206 -8.64 68.63 -21.73
C ILE A 206 -7.62 69.33 -22.63
N ASP A 207 -6.61 68.61 -23.12
CA ASP A 207 -5.59 69.16 -24.02
C ASP A 207 -6.20 69.67 -25.34
N GLU A 208 -7.15 68.91 -25.92
CA GLU A 208 -7.90 69.34 -27.12
C GLU A 208 -8.68 70.64 -26.89
N ARG A 209 -9.31 70.78 -25.71
CA ARG A 209 -10.03 72.01 -25.34
C ARG A 209 -9.08 73.20 -25.17
N LEU A 210 -7.93 73.00 -24.53
CA LEU A 210 -6.92 74.05 -24.35
C LEU A 210 -6.33 74.52 -25.68
N ILE A 211 -6.10 73.61 -26.64
CA ILE A 211 -5.64 73.96 -27.99
C ILE A 211 -6.69 74.79 -28.73
N LEU A 212 -7.97 74.42 -28.60
CA LEU A 212 -9.08 75.14 -29.24
C LEU A 212 -9.27 76.55 -28.67
N GLU A 213 -9.23 76.70 -27.34
CA GLU A 213 -9.29 78.01 -26.68
C GLU A 213 -8.11 78.90 -27.09
N LYS A 214 -6.91 78.34 -27.18
CA LYS A 214 -5.73 79.07 -27.65
C LYS A 214 -5.90 79.54 -29.10
N ALA A 215 -6.39 78.68 -30.01
CA ALA A 215 -6.61 79.05 -31.40
C ALA A 215 -7.66 80.18 -31.55
N ILE A 216 -8.75 80.14 -30.77
CA ILE A 216 -9.75 81.20 -30.76
C ILE A 216 -9.16 82.52 -30.22
N SER A 217 -8.36 82.44 -29.14
CA SER A 217 -7.70 83.62 -28.59
C SER A 217 -6.71 84.26 -29.57
N ASP A 218 -6.02 83.47 -30.39
CA ASP A 218 -5.07 83.95 -31.38
C ASP A 218 -5.78 84.58 -32.61
N ASP A 219 -6.96 84.09 -33.00
CA ASP A 219 -7.73 84.60 -34.17
C ASP A 219 -8.56 85.86 -33.87
N PHE A 220 -8.96 86.09 -32.62
CA PHE A 220 -9.84 87.20 -32.21
C PHE A 220 -9.18 88.22 -31.26
N GLY A 221 -7.86 88.10 -31.05
CA GLY A 221 -7.03 89.02 -30.27
C GLY A 221 -6.48 90.18 -31.08
#